data_AF-A0A661U1N3-F1
#
_entry.id   AF-A0A661U1N3-F1
#
_cell.length_a   1.000
_cell.length_b   1.000
_cell.length_c   1.000
_cell.angle_alpha   90.00
_cell.angle_beta   90.00
_cell.angle_gamma   90.00
#
_symmetry.space_group_name_H-M   'P 1'
#
loop_
_entity.id
_entity.type
_entity.pdbx_description
1 polymer ?
#
loop_
_entity_poly.entity_id
_entity_poly.type
_entity_poly.pdbx_seq_one_letter_code
_entity_poly.pdbx_strand_id
1 'polypeptide(L)'
;MPLRLWVTSDFAYFRFHGRNKEKWYNHREAWERYDYLYTREELEEMAYLIRKTHEKVPKVLVFMNNHPLGKAVENARDMVELLSEEIAR
;
A
#
# COMPACT_ATOMS: atom_id res chain seq x y z
N MET A 1 -0.47 -14.73 -10.87
CA MET A 1 0.88 -14.34 -11.32
C MET A 1 1.53 -13.58 -10.18
N PRO A 2 2.68 -14.01 -9.62
CA PRO A 2 3.26 -13.32 -8.46
C PRO A 2 3.71 -11.92 -8.87
N LEU A 3 3.51 -10.95 -7.98
CA LEU A 3 3.98 -9.58 -8.16
C LEU A 3 5.51 -9.59 -8.24
N ARG A 4 6.08 -9.16 -9.38
CA ARG A 4 7.53 -9.01 -9.55
C ARG A 4 7.90 -7.54 -9.39
N LEU A 5 8.74 -7.23 -8.42
CA LEU A 5 9.23 -5.89 -8.14
C LEU A 5 10.61 -5.68 -8.76
N TRP A 6 10.68 -4.73 -9.68
CA TRP A 6 11.92 -4.25 -10.29
C TRP A 6 12.23 -2.87 -9.72
N VAL A 7 13.46 -2.71 -9.26
CA VAL A 7 14.00 -1.42 -8.84
C VAL A 7 14.62 -0.75 -10.05
N THR A 8 14.23 0.50 -10.30
CA THR A 8 14.69 1.29 -11.45
C THR A 8 15.43 2.57 -11.06
N SER A 9 15.52 2.87 -9.75
CA SER A 9 16.23 4.02 -9.18
C SER A 9 16.88 3.62 -7.85
N ASP A 10 17.61 4.55 -7.26
CA ASP A 10 18.10 4.53 -5.88
C ASP A 10 16.99 4.67 -4.80
N PHE A 11 15.73 4.76 -5.19
CA PHE A 11 14.58 4.72 -4.29
C PHE A 11 13.41 3.94 -4.91
N ALA A 12 12.45 3.55 -4.07
CA ALA A 12 11.18 2.96 -4.49
C ALA A 12 10.00 3.80 -4.00
N TYR A 13 8.89 3.74 -4.74
CA TYR A 13 7.66 4.48 -4.44
C TYR A 13 6.45 3.57 -4.59
N PHE A 14 5.73 3.36 -3.49
CA PHE A 14 4.48 2.59 -3.42
C PHE A 14 3.30 3.53 -3.24
N ARG A 15 2.25 3.32 -4.04
CA ARG A 15 1.00 4.08 -3.93
C ARG A 15 -0.21 3.15 -3.93
N PHE A 16 -0.91 3.12 -2.82
CA PHE A 16 -2.03 2.21 -2.59
C PHE A 16 -3.36 2.91 -2.90
N HIS A 17 -4.00 2.52 -3.99
CA HIS A 17 -5.23 3.15 -4.45
C HIS A 17 -6.51 2.46 -3.92
N GLY A 18 -6.39 1.36 -3.19
CA GLY A 18 -7.52 0.47 -2.93
C GLY A 18 -7.71 -0.57 -4.03
N ARG A 19 -8.62 -1.52 -3.80
CA ARG A 19 -8.94 -2.62 -4.71
C ARG A 19 -10.43 -2.71 -5.00
N ASN A 20 -11.14 -1.57 -5.04
CA ASN A 20 -12.58 -1.51 -5.30
C ASN A 20 -12.88 -1.82 -6.79
N LYS A 21 -12.89 -3.12 -7.12
CA LYS A 21 -13.09 -3.63 -8.48
C LYS A 21 -14.43 -3.21 -9.08
N GLU A 22 -15.48 -3.19 -8.26
CA GLU A 22 -16.84 -2.86 -8.69
C GLU A 22 -16.94 -1.41 -9.17
N LYS A 23 -16.22 -0.49 -8.51
CA LYS A 23 -16.25 0.94 -8.80
C LYS A 23 -15.07 1.43 -9.63
N TRP A 24 -14.04 0.61 -9.87
CA TRP A 24 -12.83 1.07 -10.54
C TRP A 24 -13.09 1.71 -11.91
N TYR A 25 -13.89 1.04 -12.76
CA TYR A 25 -14.31 1.54 -14.08
C TYR A 25 -15.80 1.88 -14.18
N ASN A 26 -16.60 1.53 -13.18
CA ASN A 26 -18.07 1.73 -13.17
C ASN A 26 -18.52 2.53 -11.94
N HIS A 27 -17.84 3.64 -11.68
CA HIS A 27 -18.23 4.61 -10.65
C HIS A 27 -19.15 5.68 -11.22
N ARG A 28 -19.99 6.24 -10.36
CA ARG A 28 -20.69 7.51 -10.60
C ARG A 28 -19.78 8.67 -10.26
N GLU A 29 -19.05 8.56 -9.17
CA GLU A 29 -18.12 9.56 -8.67
C GLU A 29 -16.69 9.06 -8.67
N ALA A 30 -15.76 9.89 -9.15
CA ALA A 30 -14.37 9.52 -9.38
C ALA A 30 -13.63 9.03 -8.12
N TRP A 31 -14.11 9.36 -6.92
CA TRP A 31 -13.49 8.93 -5.66
C TRP A 31 -13.93 7.51 -5.24
N GLU A 32 -15.03 6.97 -5.78
CA GLU A 32 -15.54 5.64 -5.39
C GLU A 32 -14.53 4.52 -5.69
N ARG A 33 -13.68 4.69 -6.72
CA ARG A 33 -12.59 3.74 -7.01
C ARG A 33 -11.57 3.62 -5.87
N TYR A 34 -11.44 4.65 -5.06
CA TYR A 34 -10.53 4.71 -3.91
C TYR A 34 -11.22 4.33 -2.60
N ASP A 35 -12.55 4.13 -2.61
CA ASP A 35 -13.31 3.78 -1.42
C ASP A 35 -13.11 2.31 -1.08
N TYR A 36 -12.02 2.03 -0.36
CA TYR A 36 -11.55 0.69 -0.01
C TYR A 36 -10.76 0.75 1.29
N LEU A 37 -11.07 -0.14 2.23
CA LEU A 37 -10.26 -0.34 3.43
C LEU A 37 -9.54 -1.67 3.24
N TYR A 38 -8.21 -1.64 3.18
CA TYR A 38 -7.41 -2.85 3.07
C TYR A 38 -7.59 -3.70 4.33
N THR A 39 -7.63 -5.02 4.17
CA THR A 39 -7.60 -5.94 5.31
C THR A 39 -6.18 -6.06 5.87
N ARG A 40 -6.05 -6.58 7.10
CA ARG A 40 -4.73 -6.80 7.72
C ARG A 40 -3.87 -7.73 6.88
N GLU A 41 -4.45 -8.80 6.35
CA GLU A 41 -3.75 -9.80 5.52
C GLU A 41 -3.22 -9.17 4.22
N GLU A 42 -4.03 -8.31 3.57
CA GLU A 42 -3.57 -7.59 2.39
C GLU A 42 -2.41 -6.65 2.72
N LEU A 43 -2.46 -5.97 3.88
CA LEU A 43 -1.39 -5.08 4.32
C LEU A 43 -0.12 -5.86 4.69
N GLU A 44 -0.23 -7.05 5.28
CA GLU A 44 0.90 -7.92 5.60
C GLU A 44 1.66 -8.37 4.35
N GLU A 45 0.93 -8.80 3.31
CA GLU A 45 1.52 -9.12 2.01
C GLU A 45 2.28 -7.92 1.42
N MET A 46 1.69 -6.73 1.51
CA MET A 46 2.31 -5.51 0.99
C MET A 46 3.51 -5.08 1.83
N ALA A 47 3.44 -5.22 3.16
CA ALA A 47 4.56 -4.94 4.06
C ALA A 47 5.76 -5.85 3.75
N TYR A 48 5.52 -7.15 3.53
CA TYR A 48 6.57 -8.07 3.09
C TYR A 48 7.27 -7.60 1.81
N LEU A 49 6.49 -7.17 0.80
CA LEU A 49 7.02 -6.65 -0.46
C LEU A 49 7.80 -5.34 -0.31
N ILE A 50 7.33 -4.43 0.56
CA ILE A 50 8.00 -3.18 0.89
C ILE A 50 9.37 -3.48 1.53
N ARG A 51 9.43 -4.40 2.50
CA ARG A 51 10.69 -4.83 3.14
C ARG A 51 11.66 -5.42 2.13
N LYS A 52 11.18 -6.34 1.27
CA LYS A 52 11.99 -6.92 0.18
C LYS A 52 12.51 -5.89 -0.82
N THR A 53 11.82 -4.77 -0.96
CA THR A 53 12.27 -3.66 -1.80
C THR A 53 13.33 -2.83 -1.09
N HIS A 54 13.18 -2.59 0.22
CA HIS A 54 14.19 -1.91 1.02
C HIS A 54 15.53 -2.68 1.08
N GLU A 55 15.52 -4.01 0.95
CA GLU A 55 16.76 -4.79 0.79
C GLU A 55 17.57 -4.40 -0.47
N LYS A 56 16.93 -3.75 -1.45
CA LYS A 56 17.52 -3.39 -2.76
C LYS A 56 17.77 -1.89 -2.94
N VAL A 57 17.04 -1.03 -2.22
CA VAL A 57 17.18 0.43 -2.29
C VAL A 57 17.23 1.05 -0.91
N PRO A 58 18.06 2.10 -0.71
CA PRO A 58 18.19 2.75 0.58
C PRO A 58 16.95 3.54 1.02
N LYS A 59 16.01 3.83 0.12
CA LYS A 59 14.83 4.64 0.41
C LYS A 59 13.58 4.05 -0.21
N VAL A 60 12.56 3.82 0.62
CA VAL A 60 11.23 3.41 0.18
C VAL A 60 10.20 4.41 0.68
N LEU A 61 9.40 4.93 -0.24
CA LEU A 61 8.32 5.88 0.03
C LEU A 61 6.98 5.15 -0.12
N VAL A 62 6.12 5.23 0.90
CA VAL A 62 4.83 4.54 0.92
C VAL A 62 3.71 5.55 1.12
N PHE A 63 2.74 5.57 0.20
CA PHE A 63 1.61 6.49 0.22
C PHE A 63 0.28 5.74 0.13
N MET A 64 -0.59 5.95 1.12
CA MET A 64 -1.98 5.50 1.09
C MET A 64 -2.84 6.52 0.36
N ASN A 65 -3.51 6.10 -0.71
CA ASN A 65 -4.37 6.94 -1.56
C ASN A 65 -5.82 6.45 -1.61
N ASN A 66 -6.19 5.48 -0.78
CA ASN A 66 -7.57 5.06 -0.51
C ASN A 66 -8.26 6.01 0.49
N HIS A 67 -8.23 7.31 0.19
CA HIS A 67 -8.57 8.40 1.11
C HIS A 67 -10.05 8.57 1.52
N PRO A 68 -11.07 8.08 0.78
CA PRO A 68 -12.46 8.27 1.18
C PRO A 68 -12.72 7.86 2.63
N LEU A 69 -13.48 8.69 3.34
CA LEU A 69 -13.88 8.46 4.74
C LEU A 69 -12.70 8.25 5.73
N GLY A 70 -11.51 8.73 5.40
CA GLY A 70 -10.34 8.61 6.27
C GLY A 70 -9.63 7.25 6.25
N LYS A 71 -10.06 6.32 5.39
CA LYS A 71 -9.52 4.95 5.30
C LYS A 71 -8.01 4.90 5.02
N ALA A 72 -7.48 5.85 4.24
CA ALA A 72 -6.04 5.97 4.01
C ALA A 72 -5.24 6.24 5.30
N VAL A 73 -5.80 6.99 6.25
CA VAL A 73 -5.13 7.29 7.53
C VAL A 73 -5.11 6.05 8.41
N GLU A 74 -6.22 5.31 8.45
CA GLU A 74 -6.33 4.04 9.17
C GLU A 74 -5.31 3.03 8.62
N ASN A 75 -5.35 2.73 7.32
CA ASN A 75 -4.39 1.78 6.75
C ASN A 75 -2.94 2.27 6.79
N ALA A 76 -2.68 3.60 6.79
CA ALA A 76 -1.33 4.11 6.99
C ALA A 76 -0.82 3.79 8.41
N ARG A 77 -1.66 3.87 9.43
CA ARG A 77 -1.31 3.47 10.81
C ARG A 77 -1.03 1.97 10.89
N ASP A 78 -1.90 1.15 10.31
CA ASP A 78 -1.73 -0.30 10.27
C ASP A 78 -0.41 -0.69 9.56
N MET A 79 -0.11 -0.02 8.43
CA MET A 79 1.13 -0.25 7.69
C MET A 79 2.37 0.21 8.49
N VAL A 80 2.30 1.33 9.21
CA VAL A 80 3.38 1.76 10.09
C VAL A 80 3.62 0.75 11.20
N GLU A 81 2.56 0.24 11.83
CA GLU A 81 2.64 -0.81 12.84
C GLU A 81 3.34 -2.06 12.28
N LEU A 82 2.83 -2.59 11.17
CA LEU A 82 3.41 -3.74 10.47
C LEU A 82 4.89 -3.53 10.15
N LEU A 83 5.27 -2.38 9.60
CA LEU A 83 6.67 -2.11 9.27
C LEU A 83 7.55 -1.88 10.51
N SER A 84 6.98 -1.47 11.63
CA SER A 84 7.71 -1.17 12.88
C SER A 84 7.91 -2.40 13.77
N GLU A 85 6.95 -3.34 13.79
CA GLU A 85 7.00 -4.58 14.60
C GLU A 85 8.21 -5.47 14.32
N GLU A 86 8.81 -5.33 13.13
CA GLU A 86 9.97 -6.12 12.71
C GLU A 86 11.30 -5.34 12.71
N ILE A 87 11.27 -4.00 12.80
CA ILE A 87 12.49 -3.18 12.97
C ILE A 87 13.01 -3.24 14.43
N ALA A 88 12.14 -3.57 15.38
CA ALA A 88 12.49 -3.75 16.79
C ALA A 88 12.99 -5.17 17.13
N ARG A 89 13.08 -6.08 16.15
CA ARG A 89 13.69 -7.41 16.29
C ARG A 89 14.98 -7.49 15.49
#